data_AF-D4TWV2-F1
#
_entry.id   AF-D4TWV2-F1
#
_cell.length_a   1.000
_cell.length_b   1.000
_cell.length_c   1.000
_cell.angle_alpha   90.00
_cell.angle_beta   90.00
_cell.angle_gamma   90.00
#
_symmetry.space_group_name_H-M   'P 1'
#
loop_
_entity.id
_entity.type
_entity.pdbx_description
1 polymer ?
#
loop_
_entity_poly.entity_id
_entity_poly.type
_entity_poly.pdbx_seq_one_letter_code
_entity_poly.pdbx_strand_id
1 'polypeptide(L)'
;MQYRDPVLGLVFLAYAEDRFESVRAAVDAGATSRNPANVADYRAKSVLYVPDESRLSYLVNLPEGKDVGKATDAAIKAIEETNLELKDVLPRGSQKLERSTLIELLRLFAPLPKQLEGDAFGFIYEDFLSNFAAQEGKGGGKYFTPYSTRV
;
A
#
# COMPACT_ATOMS: atom_id res chain seq x y z
N MET A 1 7.94 -3.88 -18.94
CA MET A 1 8.39 -4.32 -17.60
C MET A 1 8.87 -3.16 -16.72
N GLN A 2 9.47 -2.08 -17.25
CA GLN A 2 10.11 -1.02 -16.44
C GLN A 2 9.17 -0.15 -15.57
N TYR A 3 7.87 -0.07 -15.88
CA TYR A 3 6.89 0.76 -15.16
C TYR A 3 5.95 -0.01 -14.23
N ARG A 4 6.02 -1.34 -14.25
CA ARG A 4 5.07 -2.21 -13.54
C ARG A 4 5.23 -2.13 -12.03
N ASP A 5 6.45 -2.38 -11.56
CA ASP A 5 6.79 -2.47 -10.14
C ASP A 5 6.49 -1.17 -9.38
N PRO A 6 6.83 0.03 -9.89
CA PRO A 6 6.47 1.27 -9.19
C PRO A 6 4.96 1.53 -9.18
N VAL A 7 4.22 1.22 -10.25
CA VAL A 7 2.76 1.37 -10.26
C VAL A 7 2.10 0.45 -9.22
N LEU A 8 2.59 -0.79 -9.10
CA LEU A 8 2.12 -1.73 -8.08
C LEU A 8 2.35 -1.22 -6.66
N GLY A 9 3.53 -0.67 -6.39
CA GLY A 9 3.84 -0.06 -5.10
C GLY A 9 2.85 1.07 -4.76
N LEU A 10 2.51 1.91 -5.72
CA LEU A 10 1.56 3.01 -5.53
C LEU A 10 0.14 2.53 -5.24
N VAL A 11 -0.35 1.54 -5.99
CA VAL A 11 -1.69 0.95 -5.77
C VAL A 11 -1.75 0.32 -4.37
N PHE A 12 -0.70 -0.40 -3.97
CA PHE A 12 -0.61 -0.96 -2.63
C PHE A 12 -0.65 0.12 -1.54
N LEU A 13 0.15 1.18 -1.67
CA LEU A 13 0.16 2.28 -0.70
C LEU A 13 -1.22 2.94 -0.59
N ALA A 14 -1.91 3.15 -1.72
CA ALA A 14 -3.27 3.71 -1.73
C ALA A 14 -4.25 2.81 -0.97
N TYR A 15 -4.20 1.50 -1.22
CA TYR A 15 -5.04 0.53 -0.52
C TYR A 15 -4.75 0.52 0.99
N ALA A 16 -3.46 0.48 1.35
CA ALA A 16 -3.03 0.40 2.74
C ALA A 16 -3.48 1.65 3.53
N GLU A 17 -3.30 2.85 2.97
CA GLU A 17 -3.75 4.10 3.61
C GLU A 17 -5.27 4.11 3.82
N ASP A 18 -6.06 3.71 2.82
CA ASP A 18 -7.52 3.70 2.95
C ASP A 18 -8.02 2.73 4.03
N ARG A 19 -7.48 1.50 4.03
CA ARG A 19 -7.79 0.51 5.07
C ARG A 19 -7.36 0.98 6.45
N PHE A 20 -6.18 1.58 6.56
CA PHE A 20 -5.68 2.16 7.80
C PHE A 20 -6.62 3.27 8.33
N GLU A 21 -6.97 4.23 7.48
CA GLU A 21 -7.86 5.34 7.86
C GLU A 21 -9.27 4.86 8.24
N SER A 22 -9.76 3.78 7.62
CA SER A 22 -11.08 3.19 7.95
C SER A 22 -11.20 2.68 9.38
N VAL A 23 -10.08 2.27 10.00
CA VAL A 23 -10.05 1.73 11.38
C VAL A 23 -9.40 2.68 12.38
N ARG A 24 -8.62 3.65 11.91
CA ARG A 24 -7.83 4.58 12.73
C ARG A 24 -8.66 5.24 13.82
N ALA A 25 -9.82 5.82 13.48
CA ALA A 25 -10.67 6.49 14.45
C ALA A 25 -11.13 5.56 15.59
N ALA A 26 -11.40 4.29 15.28
CA ALA A 26 -11.80 3.30 16.28
C ALA A 26 -10.62 2.83 17.14
N VAL A 27 -9.41 2.77 16.59
CA VAL A 27 -8.18 2.46 17.33
C VAL A 27 -7.82 3.63 18.26
N ASP A 28 -7.82 4.85 17.72
CA ASP A 28 -7.48 6.08 18.45
C ASP A 28 -8.45 6.35 19.60
N ALA A 29 -9.74 6.00 19.45
CA ALA A 29 -10.73 6.09 20.52
C ALA A 29 -10.42 5.16 21.72
N GLY A 30 -9.69 4.06 21.49
CA GLY A 30 -9.22 3.16 22.55
C GLY A 30 -7.87 3.54 23.14
N ALA A 31 -7.15 4.48 22.52
CA ALA A 31 -5.83 4.91 22.95
C ALA A 31 -5.91 5.88 24.14
N THR A 32 -4.92 5.82 25.02
CA THR A 32 -4.76 6.75 26.14
C THR A 32 -3.34 7.27 26.19
N SER A 33 -3.08 8.37 26.93
CA SER A 33 -1.71 8.87 27.10
C SER A 33 -0.75 7.85 27.72
N ARG A 34 -1.28 6.86 28.46
CA ARG A 34 -0.48 5.78 29.08
C ARG A 34 -0.36 4.54 28.17
N ASN A 35 -1.24 4.39 27.20
CA ASN A 35 -1.25 3.30 26.24
C ASN A 35 -1.65 3.86 24.85
N PRO A 36 -0.71 4.48 24.12
CA PRO A 36 -0.99 5.01 22.80
C PRO A 36 -1.26 3.88 21.81
N ALA A 37 -2.00 4.21 20.75
CA ALA A 37 -2.21 3.31 19.63
C ALA A 37 -0.87 2.83 19.07
N ASN A 38 -0.74 1.53 18.84
CA ASN A 38 0.47 0.91 18.33
C ASN A 38 0.14 -0.10 17.22
N VAL A 39 1.17 -0.62 16.56
CA VAL A 39 1.06 -1.57 15.44
C VAL A 39 0.17 -2.77 15.77
N ALA A 40 0.22 -3.29 17.00
CA ALA A 40 -0.57 -4.46 17.39
C ALA A 40 -2.08 -4.18 17.40
N ASP A 41 -2.50 -2.95 17.69
CA ASP A 41 -3.92 -2.56 17.70
C ASP A 41 -4.53 -2.59 16.29
N TYR A 42 -3.75 -2.17 15.29
CA TYR A 42 -4.14 -2.24 13.88
C TYR A 42 -4.13 -3.68 13.38
N ARG A 43 -3.10 -4.45 13.76
CA ARG A 43 -2.99 -5.86 13.41
C ARG A 43 -4.14 -6.71 13.96
N ALA A 44 -4.60 -6.41 15.18
CA ALA A 44 -5.75 -7.07 15.79
C ALA A 44 -7.06 -6.88 15.00
N LYS A 45 -7.12 -5.84 14.14
CA LYS A 45 -8.22 -5.58 13.21
C LYS A 45 -7.92 -6.07 11.78
N SER A 46 -6.85 -6.85 11.58
CA SER A 46 -6.38 -7.31 10.28
C SER A 46 -6.07 -6.16 9.30
N VAL A 47 -5.55 -5.05 9.83
CA VAL A 47 -5.14 -3.88 9.05
C VAL A 47 -3.66 -3.58 9.30
N LEU A 48 -2.95 -3.23 8.24
CA LEU A 48 -1.54 -2.83 8.31
C LEU A 48 -1.40 -1.50 9.03
N TYR A 49 -0.34 -1.34 9.82
CA TYR A 49 0.03 -0.02 10.31
C TYR A 49 0.69 0.78 9.19
N VAL A 50 0.23 2.02 8.96
CA VAL A 50 0.76 2.90 7.92
C VAL A 50 1.39 4.14 8.57
N PRO A 51 2.74 4.25 8.57
CA PRO A 51 3.44 5.44 9.03
C PRO A 51 3.00 6.70 8.28
N ASP A 52 3.14 7.87 8.90
CA ASP A 52 2.74 9.15 8.31
C ASP A 52 3.46 9.42 6.99
N GLU A 53 4.76 9.10 6.92
CA GLU A 53 5.60 9.22 5.73
C GLU A 53 5.21 8.25 4.61
N SER A 54 4.46 7.20 4.92
CA SER A 54 3.99 6.19 3.98
C SER A 54 2.65 6.50 3.34
N ARG A 55 1.96 7.53 3.81
CA ARG A 55 0.66 7.95 3.27
C ARG A 55 0.82 8.64 1.92
N LEU A 56 -0.02 8.31 0.94
CA LEU A 56 -0.07 9.01 -0.35
C LEU A 56 -0.37 10.49 -0.14
N SER A 57 -1.23 10.83 0.83
CA SER A 57 -1.51 12.21 1.19
C SER A 57 -0.24 12.99 1.58
N TYR A 58 0.73 12.34 2.25
CA TYR A 58 2.05 12.93 2.52
C TYR A 58 2.90 13.04 1.25
N LEU A 59 2.98 11.96 0.47
CA LEU A 59 3.82 11.90 -0.74
C LEU A 59 3.38 12.91 -1.82
N VAL A 60 2.07 13.11 -2.01
CA VAL A 60 1.50 14.08 -2.97
C VAL A 60 1.84 15.53 -2.59
N ASN A 61 1.99 15.82 -1.30
CA ASN A 61 2.23 17.15 -0.78
C ASN A 61 3.73 17.44 -0.51
N LEU A 62 4.62 16.57 -0.98
CA LEU A 62 6.06 16.80 -0.86
C LEU A 62 6.51 18.10 -1.55
N PRO A 63 7.38 18.90 -0.91
CA PRO A 63 7.94 20.11 -1.52
C PRO A 63 8.64 19.84 -2.86
N GLU A 64 8.65 20.82 -3.76
CA GLU A 64 9.19 20.65 -5.12
C GLU A 64 10.66 20.19 -5.18
N GLY A 65 11.47 20.56 -4.18
CA GLY A 65 12.87 20.16 -4.08
C GLY A 65 13.12 18.77 -3.50
N LYS A 66 12.08 18.00 -3.13
CA LYS A 66 12.22 16.63 -2.62
C LYS A 66 12.14 15.61 -3.77
N ASP A 67 13.00 14.60 -3.69
CA ASP A 67 12.95 13.43 -4.56
C ASP A 67 11.76 12.55 -4.16
N VAL A 68 10.66 12.69 -4.90
CA VAL A 68 9.42 11.94 -4.69
C VAL A 68 9.64 10.45 -4.91
N GLY A 69 10.48 10.06 -5.88
CA GLY A 69 10.79 8.64 -6.14
C GLY A 69 11.46 7.99 -4.93
N LYS A 70 12.46 8.68 -4.34
CA LYS A 70 13.12 8.22 -3.12
C LYS A 70 12.17 8.20 -1.92
N ALA A 71 11.29 9.19 -1.81
CA ALA A 71 10.31 9.25 -0.73
C ALA A 71 9.30 8.11 -0.82
N THR A 72 8.82 7.78 -2.03
CA THR A 72 7.92 6.64 -2.25
C THR A 72 8.60 5.30 -1.92
N ASP A 73 9.85 5.10 -2.34
CA ASP A 73 10.58 3.87 -1.99
C ASP A 73 10.86 3.78 -0.47
N ALA A 74 11.08 4.92 0.21
CA ALA A 74 11.20 4.99 1.66
C ALA A 74 9.87 4.70 2.37
N ALA A 75 8.75 5.20 1.84
CA ALA A 75 7.40 4.92 2.32
C ALA A 75 7.10 3.41 2.31
N ILE A 76 7.45 2.72 1.22
CA ILE A 76 7.27 1.27 1.09
C ILE A 76 8.12 0.54 2.14
N LYS A 77 9.39 0.95 2.31
CA LYS A 77 10.29 0.37 3.32
C LYS A 77 9.77 0.56 4.74
N ALA A 78 9.22 1.74 5.07
CA ALA A 78 8.66 2.02 6.40
C ALA A 78 7.42 1.15 6.71
N ILE A 79 6.62 0.81 5.70
CA ILE A 79 5.53 -0.17 5.86
C ILE A 79 6.09 -1.57 6.16
N GLU A 80 7.12 -2.03 5.44
CA GLU A 80 7.73 -3.33 5.71
C GLU A 80 8.34 -3.41 7.12
N GLU A 81 8.98 -2.33 7.58
CA GLU A 81 9.60 -2.25 8.90
C GLU A 81 8.56 -2.28 10.04
N THR A 82 7.37 -1.74 9.80
CA THR A 82 6.26 -1.76 10.76
C THR A 82 5.40 -3.01 10.65
N ASN A 83 5.41 -3.69 9.51
CA ASN A 83 4.60 -4.89 9.22
C ASN A 83 5.51 -6.01 8.71
N LEU A 84 6.16 -6.72 9.64
CA LEU A 84 7.23 -7.69 9.35
C LEU A 84 6.80 -8.84 8.43
N GLU A 85 5.50 -9.14 8.34
CA GLU A 85 4.93 -10.10 7.37
C GLU A 85 5.15 -9.70 5.90
N LEU A 86 5.44 -8.43 5.62
CA LEU A 86 5.65 -7.90 4.27
C LEU A 86 7.13 -7.72 3.91
N LYS A 87 8.05 -8.14 4.79
CA LYS A 87 9.48 -7.97 4.57
C LYS A 87 9.92 -8.59 3.24
N ASP A 88 10.56 -7.79 2.39
CA ASP A 88 11.05 -8.18 1.05
C ASP A 88 9.94 -8.62 0.08
N VAL A 89 8.67 -8.34 0.37
CA VAL A 89 7.51 -8.68 -0.48
C VAL A 89 7.12 -7.51 -1.39
N LEU A 90 7.23 -6.26 -0.90
CA LEU A 90 6.68 -5.11 -1.61
C LEU A 90 7.58 -4.67 -2.77
N PRO A 91 7.00 -4.43 -3.97
CA PRO A 91 7.76 -3.96 -5.11
C PRO A 91 8.27 -2.54 -4.88
N ARG A 92 9.45 -2.23 -5.41
CA ARG A 92 10.10 -0.91 -5.32
C ARG A 92 10.59 -0.44 -6.69
N GLY A 93 11.08 0.79 -6.75
CA GLY A 93 11.68 1.35 -7.98
C GLY A 93 10.95 2.58 -8.48
N SER A 94 10.32 3.33 -7.59
CA SER A 94 9.64 4.59 -7.89
C SER A 94 10.62 5.63 -8.44
N GLN A 95 11.91 5.51 -8.12
CA GLN A 95 12.99 6.33 -8.68
C GLN A 95 13.21 6.14 -10.19
N LYS A 96 12.67 5.09 -10.80
CA LYS A 96 12.76 4.85 -12.26
C LYS A 96 11.75 5.68 -13.06
N LEU A 97 10.78 6.29 -12.38
CA LEU A 97 9.77 7.15 -12.99
C LEU A 97 10.24 8.60 -13.00
N GLU A 98 9.88 9.33 -14.06
CA GLU A 98 9.97 10.77 -14.08
C GLU A 98 9.10 11.37 -12.97
N ARG A 99 9.60 12.42 -12.32
CA ARG A 99 8.94 13.06 -11.16
C ARG A 99 7.50 13.48 -11.49
N SER A 100 7.29 14.09 -12.66
CA SER A 100 5.97 14.54 -13.09
C SER A 100 4.99 13.37 -13.21
N THR A 101 5.40 12.29 -13.87
CA THR A 101 4.62 11.06 -14.01
C THR A 101 4.31 10.44 -12.66
N LEU A 102 5.29 10.37 -11.75
CA LEU A 102 5.06 9.82 -10.42
C LEU A 102 4.04 10.64 -9.62
N ILE A 103 4.11 11.98 -9.69
CA ILE A 103 3.14 12.87 -9.03
C ILE A 103 1.74 12.71 -9.63
N GLU A 104 1.63 12.60 -10.95
CA GLU A 104 0.35 12.35 -11.62
C GLU A 104 -0.26 11.01 -11.20
N LEU A 105 0.55 9.94 -11.14
CA LEU A 105 0.10 8.63 -10.67
C LEU A 105 -0.33 8.67 -9.20
N LEU A 106 0.44 9.34 -8.33
CA LEU A 106 0.08 9.52 -6.92
C LEU A 106 -1.28 10.22 -6.78
N ARG A 107 -1.51 11.29 -7.54
CA ARG A 107 -2.77 12.02 -7.56
C ARG A 107 -3.94 11.20 -8.12
N LEU A 108 -3.66 10.35 -9.11
CA LEU A 108 -4.65 9.45 -9.69
C LEU A 108 -5.06 8.36 -8.71
N PHE A 109 -4.10 7.74 -8.02
CA PHE A 109 -4.35 6.58 -7.15
C PHE A 109 -4.85 6.95 -5.75
N ALA A 110 -4.45 8.09 -5.20
CA ALA A 110 -4.85 8.51 -3.84
C ALA A 110 -6.38 8.48 -3.59
N PRO A 111 -7.26 8.94 -4.51
CA PRO A 111 -8.70 8.90 -4.28
C PRO A 111 -9.36 7.57 -4.65
N LEU A 112 -8.72 6.69 -5.45
CA LEU A 112 -9.39 5.50 -6.01
C LEU A 112 -10.01 4.57 -4.97
N PRO A 113 -9.35 4.24 -3.84
CA PRO A 113 -9.94 3.35 -2.85
C PRO A 113 -11.28 3.86 -2.31
N LYS A 114 -11.43 5.19 -2.19
CA LYS A 114 -12.66 5.84 -1.69
C LYS A 114 -13.73 6.01 -2.77
N GLN A 115 -13.32 6.11 -4.02
CA GLN A 115 -14.22 6.25 -5.17
C GLN A 115 -14.85 4.91 -5.58
N LEU A 116 -14.18 3.81 -5.28
CA LEU A 116 -14.65 2.47 -5.56
C LEU A 116 -15.37 1.93 -4.32
N GLU A 117 -16.65 1.61 -4.47
CA GLU A 117 -17.46 1.12 -3.35
C GLU A 117 -17.02 -0.29 -2.92
N GLY A 118 -16.95 -0.50 -1.60
CA GLY A 118 -16.73 -1.80 -0.98
C GLY A 118 -15.39 -2.45 -1.36
N ASP A 119 -15.44 -3.74 -1.67
CA ASP A 119 -14.24 -4.54 -1.95
C ASP A 119 -13.73 -4.41 -3.40
N ALA A 120 -14.34 -3.55 -4.23
CA ALA A 120 -14.03 -3.44 -5.66
C ALA A 120 -12.55 -3.12 -5.92
N PHE A 121 -11.95 -2.21 -5.16
CA PHE A 121 -10.54 -1.90 -5.30
C PHE A 121 -9.64 -3.04 -4.79
N GLY A 122 -10.06 -3.73 -3.74
CA GLY A 122 -9.39 -4.94 -3.24
C GLY A 122 -9.35 -6.05 -4.29
N PHE A 123 -10.46 -6.28 -5.00
CA PHE A 123 -10.52 -7.24 -6.10
C PHE A 123 -9.62 -6.84 -7.27
N ILE A 124 -9.59 -5.56 -7.64
CA ILE A 124 -8.66 -5.07 -8.67
C ILE A 124 -7.22 -5.35 -8.22
N TYR A 125 -6.89 -5.09 -6.96
CA TYR A 125 -5.55 -5.36 -6.42
C TYR A 125 -5.19 -6.85 -6.43
N GLU A 126 -6.10 -7.73 -6.00
CA GLU A 126 -5.89 -9.18 -6.01
C GLU A 126 -5.76 -9.75 -7.42
N ASP A 127 -6.57 -9.28 -8.36
CA ASP A 127 -6.47 -9.67 -9.77
C ASP A 127 -5.14 -9.19 -10.36
N PHE A 128 -4.73 -7.96 -10.05
CA PHE A 128 -3.42 -7.43 -10.38
C PHE A 128 -2.32 -8.37 -9.85
N LEU A 129 -2.26 -8.64 -8.53
CA LEU A 129 -1.28 -9.55 -7.93
C LEU A 129 -1.28 -10.96 -8.56
N SER A 130 -2.46 -11.52 -8.82
CA SER A 130 -2.61 -12.86 -9.41
C SER A 130 -2.09 -12.90 -10.85
N ASN A 131 -2.44 -11.90 -11.66
CA ASN A 131 -1.92 -11.74 -13.01
C ASN A 131 -0.39 -11.50 -13.03
N PHE A 132 0.17 -10.90 -11.98
CA PHE A 132 1.63 -10.74 -11.83
C PHE A 132 2.33 -12.01 -11.41
N ALA A 133 1.80 -12.74 -10.42
CA ALA A 133 2.32 -14.05 -10.05
C ALA A 133 2.30 -15.02 -11.24
N ALA A 134 1.29 -14.94 -12.11
CA ALA A 134 1.21 -15.71 -13.34
C ALA A 134 2.26 -15.30 -14.40
N GLN A 135 2.57 -14.00 -14.52
CA GLN A 135 3.59 -13.51 -15.46
C GLN A 135 5.04 -13.77 -14.98
N GLU A 136 5.29 -13.78 -13.67
CA GLU A 136 6.59 -14.17 -13.08
C GLU A 136 6.73 -15.69 -12.90
N GLY A 137 5.60 -16.41 -12.95
CA GLY A 137 5.44 -17.86 -12.78
C GLY A 137 6.08 -18.78 -13.82
N LYS A 138 7.06 -18.31 -14.60
CA LYS A 138 8.06 -19.22 -15.20
C LYS A 138 9.18 -19.60 -14.22
N GLY A 139 9.14 -19.15 -12.96
CA GLY A 139 10.30 -19.28 -12.05
C GLY A 139 10.12 -19.68 -10.58
N GLY A 140 8.92 -19.89 -10.04
CA GLY A 140 8.85 -20.30 -8.62
C GLY A 140 7.45 -20.43 -8.06
N GLY A 141 6.98 -21.66 -7.94
CA GLY A 141 5.66 -21.96 -7.40
C GLY A 141 5.52 -21.57 -5.93
N LYS A 142 4.46 -20.81 -5.65
CA LYS A 142 3.54 -21.06 -4.54
C LYS A 142 2.19 -20.48 -4.94
N TYR A 143 1.24 -21.39 -5.12
CA TYR A 143 -0.15 -21.13 -5.46
C TYR A 143 -0.80 -20.29 -4.36
N PHE A 144 -1.29 -19.10 -4.70
CA PHE A 144 -2.32 -18.44 -3.89
C PHE A 144 -3.65 -19.09 -4.27
N THR A 145 -4.34 -19.67 -3.30
CA THR A 145 -5.66 -20.27 -3.50
C THR A 145 -6.69 -19.14 -3.49
N PRO A 146 -7.42 -18.85 -4.59
CA PRO A 146 -8.50 -17.89 -4.53
C PRO A 146 -9.66 -18.47 -3.72
N TYR A 147 -10.33 -17.60 -2.97
CA TYR A 147 -11.50 -17.90 -2.15
C TYR A 147 -12.49 -18.81 -2.88
N SER A 148 -12.71 -20.01 -2.32
CA SER A 148 -13.76 -20.91 -2.79
C SER A 148 -15.11 -20.32 -2.40
N THR A 149 -15.94 -20.07 -3.40
CA THR A 149 -17.33 -19.65 -3.30
C THR A 149 -18.08 -20.50 -2.26
N ARG A 150 -18.70 -19.86 -1.25
CA ARG A 150 -19.74 -20.51 -0.44
C ARG A 150 -20.90 -20.85 -1.36
N VAL A 151 -21.23 -22.14 -1.42
CA VAL A 151 -22.53 -22.65 -1.87
C VAL A 151 -23.41 -22.81 -0.64
#